data_AF-A0A3C0C6Y8-F1
#
_entry.id   AF-A0A3C0C6Y8-F1
#
_cell.length_a   1.000
_cell.length_b   1.000
_cell.length_c   1.000
_cell.angle_alpha   90.00
_cell.angle_beta   90.00
_cell.angle_gamma   90.00
#
_symmetry.space_group_name_H-M   'P 1'
#
loop_
_entity.id
_entity.type
_entity.pdbx_description
1 polymer ?
#
loop_
_entity_poly.entity_id
_entity_poly.type
_entity_poly.pdbx_seq_one_letter_code
_entity_poly.pdbx_strand_id
1 'polypeptide(L)' 'DDCTLYVTLEPCVMCAGAMVQSRLGTLVYGAKDPKAGAVGSLYNIVEDPRMYHRCIVRSG' A
#
# COMPACT_ATOMS: atom_id res chain seq x y z
N ASP A 1 9.90 -7.25 -6.41
CA ASP A 1 10.61 -7.46 -5.14
C ASP A 1 11.59 -6.34 -4.76
N ASP A 2 12.42 -5.77 -5.66
CA ASP A 2 13.35 -4.66 -5.32
C ASP A 2 12.86 -3.22 -5.61
N CYS A 3 11.58 -3.03 -5.96
CA CYS A 3 11.04 -1.71 -6.28
C CYS A 3 10.47 -1.01 -5.04
N THR A 4 10.82 0.26 -4.85
CA THR A 4 10.23 1.15 -3.84
C THR A 4 9.36 2.20 -4.51
N LEU A 5 8.07 2.24 -4.17
CA LEU A 5 7.12 3.24 -4.65
C LEU A 5 6.98 4.35 -3.62
N TYR A 6 7.21 5.59 -4.06
CA TYR A 6 6.95 6.79 -3.27
C TYR A 6 5.68 7.47 -3.77
N VAL A 7 4.76 7.79 -2.86
CA VAL A 7 3.52 8.51 -3.17
C VAL A 7 3.22 9.53 -2.07
N THR A 8 2.66 10.68 -2.41
CA THR A 8 2.42 11.74 -1.43
C THR A 8 1.20 11.49 -0.54
N LEU A 9 0.25 10.67 -1.01
CA LEU A 9 -1.01 10.35 -0.35
C LEU A 9 -1.18 8.83 -0.25
N GLU A 10 -1.86 8.37 0.80
CA GLU A 10 -2.17 6.96 1.01
C GLU A 10 -2.88 6.33 -0.20
N PRO A 11 -2.39 5.17 -0.70
CA PRO A 11 -3.01 4.47 -1.83
C PRO A 11 -4.44 4.01 -1.54
N CYS A 12 -5.33 4.18 -2.52
CA CYS A 12 -6.69 3.62 -2.47
C CYS A 12 -6.72 2.12 -2.83
N VAL A 13 -7.90 1.50 -2.75
CA VAL A 13 -8.11 0.07 -3.02
C VAL A 13 -7.55 -0.37 -4.39
N MET A 14 -7.75 0.45 -5.42
CA MET A 14 -7.24 0.17 -6.77
C MET A 14 -5.71 0.08 -6.79
N CYS A 15 -5.03 1.09 -6.22
CA CYS A 15 -3.58 1.14 -6.19
C CYS A 15 -2.99 0.04 -5.29
N ALA A 16 -3.57 -0.17 -4.11
CA ALA A 16 -3.14 -1.21 -3.18
C ALA A 16 -3.22 -2.62 -3.81
N GLY A 17 -4.30 -2.92 -4.54
CA GLY A 17 -4.43 -4.17 -5.29
C GLY A 17 -3.36 -4.32 -6.38
N ALA A 18 -3.09 -3.26 -7.14
CA ALA A 18 -2.04 -3.27 -8.17
C ALA A 18 -0.64 -3.52 -7.58
N MET A 19 -0.36 -3.04 -6.37
CA MET A 19 0.93 -3.24 -5.70
C MET A 19 1.15 -4.69 -5.27
N VAL A 20 0.10 -5.36 -4.79
CA VAL A 20 0.14 -6.81 -4.51
C VAL A 20 0.33 -7.59 -5.81
N GLN A 21 -0.38 -7.22 -6.89
CA GLN A 21 -0.26 -7.85 -8.20
C GLN A 21 1.13 -7.70 -8.83
N SER A 22 1.74 -6.53 -8.69
CA SER A 22 3.08 -6.24 -9.21
C SER A 22 4.24 -6.71 -8.31
N ARG A 23 3.94 -7.33 -7.14
CA ARG A 23 4.95 -7.76 -6.16
C ARG A 23 5.90 -6.62 -5.76
N LEU A 24 5.31 -5.47 -5.42
CA LEU A 24 6.06 -4.31 -4.99
C LEU A 24 6.81 -4.61 -3.68
N GLY A 25 8.08 -4.22 -3.58
CA GLY A 25 8.86 -4.46 -2.37
C GLY A 25 8.44 -3.54 -1.23
N THR A 26 8.55 -2.23 -1.45
CA THR A 26 8.34 -1.21 -0.41
C THR A 26 7.40 -0.11 -0.90
N LEU A 27 6.44 0.28 -0.07
CA LEU A 27 5.62 1.47 -0.21
C LEU A 27 6.08 2.53 0.80
N VAL A 28 6.33 3.74 0.32
CA VAL A 28 6.50 4.92 1.17
C VAL A 28 5.41 5.92 0.81
N TYR A 29 4.60 6.33 1.78
CA TYR A 29 3.60 7.37 1.59
C TYR A 29 3.62 8.47 2.66
N GLY A 30 3.22 9.69 2.27
CA GLY A 30 3.17 10.84 3.16
C GLY A 30 1.87 10.92 3.96
N ALA A 31 0.88 11.62 3.43
CA ALA A 31 -0.39 11.87 4.11
C ALA A 31 -1.33 10.64 4.09
N LYS A 32 -2.09 10.45 5.17
CA LYS A 32 -3.17 9.46 5.22
C LYS A 32 -4.41 9.94 4.47
N ASP A 33 -5.15 9.00 3.89
CA ASP A 33 -6.44 9.26 3.25
C ASP A 33 -7.59 8.57 4.03
N PRO A 34 -8.23 9.28 4.98
CA PRO A 34 -9.33 8.71 5.76
C PRO A 34 -10.59 8.41 4.95
N LYS A 35 -10.70 8.92 3.71
CA LYS A 35 -11.90 8.75 2.86
C LYS A 35 -11.80 7.54 1.93
N ALA A 36 -10.61 7.23 1.43
CA ALA A 36 -10.44 6.16 0.44
C ALA A 36 -9.17 5.30 0.61
N GLY A 37 -8.36 5.56 1.63
CA GLY A 37 -7.09 4.86 1.87
C GLY A 37 -7.27 3.38 2.19
N ALA A 38 -6.42 2.54 1.58
CA ALA A 38 -6.45 1.08 1.70
C ALA A 38 -5.13 0.49 2.23
N VAL A 39 -4.31 1.31 2.89
CA VAL A 39 -3.01 0.95 3.46
C VAL A 39 -2.95 1.37 4.95
N GLY A 40 -4.10 1.28 5.62
CA GLY A 40 -4.25 1.57 7.05
C GLY A 40 -5.48 2.41 7.41
N SER A 41 -6.06 3.18 6.48
CA SER A 41 -7.24 4.02 6.77
C SER A 41 -8.55 3.24 6.82
N LEU A 42 -9.11 2.83 5.67
CA LEU A 42 -10.35 2.03 5.61
C LEU A 42 -10.06 0.53 5.53
N TYR A 43 -9.01 0.18 4.80
CA TYR A 43 -8.56 -1.18 4.59
C TYR A 43 -7.04 -1.24 4.77
N ASN A 44 -6.49 -2.44 4.91
CA ASN A 44 -5.06 -2.66 4.85
C ASN A 44 -4.74 -3.84 3.92
N ILE A 45 -4.84 -3.60 2.61
CA ILE A 45 -4.77 -4.66 1.60
C ILE A 45 -3.33 -5.18 1.44
N VAL A 46 -2.35 -4.26 1.43
CA VAL A 46 -0.96 -4.61 1.12
C VAL A 46 -0.25 -5.36 2.25
N GLU A 47 -0.80 -5.36 3.47
CA GLU A 47 -0.31 -6.13 4.62
C GLU A 47 -1.28 -7.25 5.06
N ASP A 48 -2.39 -7.47 4.34
CA ASP A 48 -3.37 -8.51 4.70
C ASP A 48 -2.75 -9.91 4.60
N PRO A 49 -2.82 -10.75 5.66
CA PRO A 49 -2.21 -12.07 5.67
C PRO A 49 -2.82 -13.05 4.65
N ARG A 50 -4.01 -12.75 4.11
CA ARG A 50 -4.67 -13.55 3.08
C ARG A 50 -4.09 -13.30 1.68
N MET A 51 -3.29 -12.25 1.50
CA MET A 51 -2.65 -11.93 0.23
C MET A 51 -1.37 -12.74 0.03
N TYR A 52 -1.11 -13.15 -1.20
CA TYR A 52 0.07 -13.95 -1.55
C TYR A 52 1.39 -13.15 -1.56
N HIS A 53 1.30 -11.81 -1.56
CA HIS A 53 2.44 -10.90 -1.50
C HIS A 53 2.15 -9.78 -0.52
N ARG A 54 3.17 -9.35 0.23
CA ARG A 54 3.07 -8.29 1.24
C ARG A 54 4.16 -7.26 1.02
N CYS A 55 3.77 -5.99 1.06
CA CYS A 55 4.70 -4.87 0.88
C CYS A 55 5.20 -4.39 2.24
N ILE A 56 6.45 -3.94 2.32
CA ILE A 56 6.93 -3.17 3.47
C ILE A 56 6.33 -1.77 3.37
N VAL A 57 5.57 -1.33 4.38
CA VAL A 57 4.91 -0.02 4.38
C VAL A 57 5.65 0.94 5.31
N ARG A 58 5.94 2.14 4.82
CA ARG A 58 6.44 3.28 5.61
C ARG A 58 5.53 4.48 5.38
N SER A 59 5.07 5.08 6.47
CA SER A 59 4.16 6.23 6.46
C SER A 59 4.71 7.36 7.32
N GLY A 60 4.59 8.61 6.88
CA GLY A 60 5.07 9.79 7.63
C GLY A 60 5.24 11.00 6.75
#